data_AF-K9DLA8-F1
#
_entry.id   AF-K9DLA8-F1
#
_cell.length_a   1.000
_cell.length_b   1.000
_cell.length_c   1.000
_cell.angle_alpha   90.00
_cell.angle_beta   90.00
_cell.angle_gamma   90.00
#
_symmetry.space_group_name_H-M   'P 1'
#
loop_
_entity.id
_entity.type
_entity.pdbx_description
1 polymer ?
#
loop_
_entity_poly.entity_id
_entity_poly.type
_entity_poly.pdbx_seq_one_letter_code
_entity_poly.pdbx_strand_id
1 'polypeptide(L)'
;MTHQLRLFFIALQFFTRLPIPRWVGFEPSWLNHASRYFPLVGVVVGAIGALVYLVAAHWLPAPVAAVLSTAATIYLTGAFHEDGFADTCDGLGGGMTKERALEIMKDSRVGAYGAIGIVCMLGAKLALLASLPPASAMAALLLAHPLSRLAATSLIWQMEYARAEGKAKPLAVRMSDREFGIAAVTVLLPALGLLACGLLDLAAIVAALVASLVATCWLARKFTRRLQGYTGDCLGAVQQLAEVAVYIAVLATLGRGVLA
;
A
#
# COMPACT_ATOMS: atom_id res chain seq x y z
N MET A 1 -20.17 16.44 -8.57
CA MET A 1 -20.00 15.52 -7.41
C MET A 1 -20.15 14.05 -7.82
N THR A 2 -21.19 13.68 -8.57
CA THR A 2 -21.45 12.28 -9.00
C THR A 2 -20.29 11.60 -9.74
N HIS A 3 -19.55 12.34 -10.59
CA HIS A 3 -18.39 11.78 -11.30
C HIS A 3 -17.24 11.42 -10.35
N GLN A 4 -16.96 12.23 -9.32
CA GLN A 4 -15.89 11.92 -8.35
C GLN A 4 -16.25 10.70 -7.49
N LEU A 5 -17.51 10.57 -7.08
CA LEU A 5 -18.01 9.38 -6.39
C LEU A 5 -17.85 8.11 -7.24
N ARG A 6 -18.16 8.21 -8.53
CA ARG A 6 -17.94 7.12 -9.49
C ARG A 6 -16.46 6.72 -9.56
N LEU A 7 -15.54 7.68 -9.66
CA LEU A 7 -14.10 7.40 -9.67
C LEU A 7 -13.64 6.72 -8.38
N PHE A 8 -14.15 7.13 -7.22
CA PHE A 8 -13.89 6.44 -5.96
C PHE A 8 -14.39 4.99 -5.97
N PHE A 9 -15.62 4.73 -6.41
CA PHE A 9 -16.13 3.36 -6.50
C PHE A 9 -15.36 2.50 -7.50
N ILE A 10 -14.89 3.07 -8.60
CA ILE A 10 -14.02 2.37 -9.56
C ILE A 10 -12.69 2.00 -8.89
N ALA A 11 -12.08 2.91 -8.13
CA ALA A 11 -10.88 2.61 -7.35
C ALA A 11 -11.15 1.52 -6.30
N LEU A 12 -12.30 1.58 -5.63
CA LEU A 12 -12.70 0.60 -4.62
C LEU A 12 -12.88 -0.80 -5.23
N GLN A 13 -13.56 -0.89 -6.37
CA GLN A 13 -13.73 -2.14 -7.11
C GLN A 13 -12.41 -2.69 -7.65
N PHE A 14 -11.50 -1.81 -8.09
CA PHE A 14 -10.20 -2.22 -8.61
C PHE A 14 -9.31 -2.88 -7.55
N PHE A 15 -9.34 -2.38 -6.31
CA PHE A 15 -8.46 -2.84 -5.24
C PHE A 15 -9.10 -3.71 -4.18
N THR A 16 -10.43 -3.87 -4.19
CA THR A 16 -11.12 -4.66 -3.17
C THR A 16 -12.19 -5.53 -3.79
N ARG A 17 -12.55 -6.59 -3.06
CA ARG A 17 -13.68 -7.46 -3.39
C ARG A 17 -15.02 -6.92 -2.89
N LEU A 18 -15.08 -5.64 -2.48
CA LEU A 18 -16.32 -5.03 -2.02
C LEU A 18 -17.25 -4.76 -3.20
N PRO A 19 -18.55 -5.09 -3.08
CA PRO A 19 -19.52 -4.75 -4.11
C PRO A 19 -19.67 -3.23 -4.21
N ILE A 20 -19.78 -2.73 -5.43
CA ILE A 20 -20.04 -1.31 -5.70
C ILE A 20 -21.45 -1.11 -6.26
N PRO A 21 -22.06 0.08 -6.11
CA PRO A 21 -23.40 0.34 -6.63
C PRO A 21 -23.50 0.16 -8.14
N ARG A 22 -24.61 -0.43 -8.63
CA ARG A 22 -24.82 -0.73 -10.06
C ARG A 22 -24.80 0.50 -10.98
N TRP A 23 -25.11 1.69 -10.47
CA TRP A 23 -25.14 2.94 -11.25
C TRP A 23 -23.75 3.47 -11.64
N VAL A 24 -22.68 2.96 -11.02
CA VAL A 24 -21.31 3.46 -11.22
C VAL A 24 -20.90 3.28 -12.68
N GLY A 25 -21.23 2.15 -13.31
CA GLY A 25 -20.79 1.84 -14.68
C GLY A 25 -19.26 1.71 -14.80
N PHE A 26 -18.75 1.50 -16.01
CA PHE A 26 -17.31 1.43 -16.26
C PHE A 26 -16.96 1.99 -17.63
N GLU A 27 -15.91 2.81 -17.68
CA GLU A 27 -15.24 3.25 -18.89
C GLU A 27 -13.72 3.08 -18.67
N PRO A 28 -12.95 2.51 -19.62
CA PRO A 28 -11.52 2.27 -19.42
C PRO A 28 -10.71 3.51 -19.02
N SER A 29 -11.10 4.69 -19.52
CA SER A 29 -10.45 5.97 -19.22
C SER A 29 -10.57 6.36 -17.74
N TRP A 30 -11.67 5.97 -17.07
CA TRP A 30 -11.95 6.34 -15.69
C TRP A 30 -10.99 5.70 -14.69
N LEU A 31 -10.41 4.54 -15.01
CA LEU A 31 -9.45 3.88 -14.11
C LEU A 31 -8.16 4.70 -13.93
N ASN A 32 -7.68 5.35 -15.00
CA ASN A 32 -6.53 6.27 -14.91
C ASN A 32 -6.84 7.39 -13.90
N HIS A 33 -8.03 7.98 -13.97
CA HIS A 33 -8.46 9.07 -13.10
C HIS A 33 -8.84 8.60 -11.69
N ALA A 34 -9.26 7.34 -11.53
CA ALA A 34 -9.59 6.74 -10.24
C ALA A 34 -8.35 6.55 -9.35
N SER A 35 -7.15 6.54 -9.93
CA SER A 35 -5.87 6.45 -9.20
C SER A 35 -5.74 7.51 -8.09
N ARG A 36 -6.34 8.70 -8.26
CA ARG A 36 -6.36 9.75 -7.23
C ARG A 36 -7.08 9.35 -5.94
N TYR A 37 -7.93 8.33 -5.99
CA TYR A 37 -8.69 7.82 -4.86
C TYR A 37 -8.11 6.55 -4.24
N PHE A 38 -6.95 6.09 -4.73
CA PHE A 38 -6.28 4.93 -4.16
C PHE A 38 -5.95 5.09 -2.68
N PRO A 39 -5.44 6.24 -2.18
CA PRO A 39 -5.21 6.37 -0.74
C PRO A 39 -6.53 6.37 0.06
N LEU A 40 -7.63 6.89 -0.50
CA LEU A 40 -8.95 6.82 0.14
C LEU A 40 -9.46 5.38 0.25
N VAL A 41 -9.20 4.52 -0.74
CA VAL A 41 -9.43 3.07 -0.60
C VAL A 41 -8.56 2.48 0.51
N GLY A 42 -7.33 2.99 0.68
CA GLY A 42 -6.48 2.66 1.82
C GLY A 42 -7.10 2.99 3.17
N VAL A 43 -7.84 4.09 3.30
CA VAL A 43 -8.59 4.40 4.53
C VAL A 43 -9.63 3.32 4.81
N VAL A 44 -10.36 2.85 3.78
CA VAL A 44 -11.37 1.78 3.93
C VAL A 44 -10.70 0.46 4.34
N VAL A 45 -9.64 0.05 3.67
CA VAL A 45 -8.91 -1.20 3.98
C VAL A 45 -8.29 -1.13 5.38
N GLY A 46 -7.69 0.00 5.73
CA GLY A 46 -7.11 0.23 7.04
C GLY A 46 -8.14 0.23 8.16
N ALA A 47 -9.31 0.83 7.94
CA ALA A 47 -10.41 0.79 8.92
C ALA A 47 -10.92 -0.64 9.15
N ILE A 48 -11.06 -1.45 8.10
CA ILE A 48 -11.47 -2.86 8.24
C ILE A 48 -10.38 -3.65 8.96
N GLY A 49 -9.11 -3.49 8.57
CA GLY A 49 -7.98 -4.15 9.23
C GLY A 49 -7.89 -3.79 10.72
N ALA A 50 -8.02 -2.50 11.03
CA ALA A 50 -8.03 -1.97 12.40
C ALA A 50 -9.21 -2.52 13.22
N LEU A 51 -10.42 -2.56 12.65
CA LEU A 51 -11.59 -3.13 13.31
C LEU A 51 -11.38 -4.62 13.63
N VAL A 52 -10.92 -5.41 12.66
CA VAL A 52 -10.63 -6.84 12.87
C VAL A 52 -9.56 -7.02 13.93
N TYR A 53 -8.50 -6.22 13.90
CA TYR A 53 -7.45 -6.26 14.92
C TYR A 53 -8.02 -6.00 16.31
N LEU A 54 -8.76 -4.90 16.49
CA LEU A 54 -9.30 -4.52 17.80
C LEU A 54 -10.28 -5.55 18.36
N VAL A 55 -11.20 -6.04 17.52
CA VAL A 55 -12.17 -7.05 17.92
C VAL A 55 -11.45 -8.34 18.33
N ALA A 56 -10.45 -8.77 17.56
CA ALA A 56 -9.65 -9.95 17.90
C ALA A 56 -8.83 -9.74 19.17
N ALA A 57 -8.16 -8.59 19.32
CA ALA A 57 -7.29 -8.27 20.46
C ALA A 57 -8.07 -8.15 21.78
N HIS A 58 -9.39 -8.00 21.74
CA HIS A 58 -10.23 -8.04 22.95
C HIS A 58 -10.28 -9.45 23.58
N TRP A 59 -10.17 -10.50 22.75
CA TRP A 59 -10.35 -11.89 23.19
C TRP A 59 -9.09 -12.75 23.02
N LEU A 60 -8.14 -12.32 22.18
CA LEU A 60 -7.01 -13.10 21.72
C LEU A 60 -5.69 -12.35 21.91
N PRO A 61 -4.56 -13.06 22.04
CA PRO A 61 -3.24 -12.44 22.09
C PRO A 61 -2.93 -11.62 20.83
N ALA A 62 -2.12 -10.55 20.99
CA ALA A 62 -1.76 -9.63 19.91
C ALA A 62 -1.21 -10.31 18.63
N PRO A 63 -0.39 -11.37 18.69
CA PRO A 63 0.03 -12.10 17.49
C PRO A 63 -1.14 -12.67 16.68
N VAL A 64 -2.16 -13.22 17.35
CA VAL A 64 -3.33 -13.79 16.69
C VAL A 64 -4.19 -12.68 16.07
N ALA A 65 -4.36 -11.56 16.79
CA ALA A 65 -5.06 -10.39 16.25
C ALA A 65 -4.35 -9.80 15.02
N ALA A 66 -3.01 -9.74 15.02
CA ALA A 66 -2.22 -9.30 13.87
C ALA A 66 -2.40 -10.22 12.65
N VAL A 67 -2.44 -11.54 12.86
CA VAL A 67 -2.70 -12.53 11.80
C VAL A 67 -4.10 -12.34 11.23
N LEU A 68 -5.13 -12.26 12.08
CA LEU A 68 -6.52 -12.09 11.62
C LEU A 68 -6.72 -10.77 10.87
N SER A 69 -6.15 -9.68 11.37
CA SER A 69 -6.18 -8.38 10.69
C SER A 69 -5.49 -8.42 9.32
N THR A 70 -4.29 -9.01 9.25
CA THR A 70 -3.54 -9.15 8.00
C THR A 70 -4.27 -10.06 7.01
N ALA A 71 -4.81 -11.18 7.48
CA ALA A 71 -5.61 -12.09 6.64
C ALA A 71 -6.88 -11.40 6.10
N ALA A 72 -7.54 -10.58 6.92
CA ALA A 72 -8.72 -9.83 6.50
C ALA A 72 -8.39 -8.80 5.40
N THR A 73 -7.28 -8.06 5.54
CA THR A 73 -6.88 -7.08 4.51
C THR A 73 -6.43 -7.76 3.22
N ILE A 74 -5.70 -8.89 3.29
CA ILE A 74 -5.34 -9.71 2.13
C ILE A 74 -6.58 -10.27 1.43
N TYR A 75 -7.54 -10.82 2.18
CA TYR A 75 -8.78 -11.35 1.61
C TYR A 75 -9.59 -10.25 0.93
N LEU A 76 -9.68 -9.08 1.59
CA LEU A 76 -10.40 -7.92 1.10
C LEU A 76 -9.81 -7.40 -0.22
N THR A 77 -8.47 -7.33 -0.33
CA THR A 77 -7.79 -6.85 -1.54
C THR A 77 -7.53 -7.93 -2.58
N GLY A 78 -7.75 -9.21 -2.22
CA GLY A 78 -7.45 -10.35 -3.06
C GLY A 78 -5.96 -10.60 -3.29
N ALA A 79 -5.11 -10.30 -2.29
CA ALA A 79 -3.66 -10.41 -2.35
C ALA A 79 -2.99 -9.57 -3.46
N PHE A 80 -3.67 -8.54 -3.97
CA PHE A 80 -3.24 -7.77 -5.13
C PHE A 80 -1.84 -7.16 -4.99
N HIS A 81 -1.50 -6.66 -3.80
CA HIS A 81 -0.23 -5.97 -3.58
C HIS A 81 0.86 -6.96 -3.15
N GLU A 82 0.47 -7.99 -2.42
CA GLU A 82 1.31 -9.11 -2.02
C GLU A 82 1.84 -9.84 -3.26
N ASP A 83 0.99 -10.15 -4.23
CA ASP A 83 1.36 -10.72 -5.53
C ASP A 83 2.41 -9.85 -6.25
N GLY A 84 2.12 -8.54 -6.38
CA GLY A 84 3.06 -7.60 -7.00
C GLY A 84 4.42 -7.49 -6.27
N PHE A 85 4.43 -7.64 -4.94
CA PHE A 85 5.68 -7.71 -4.17
C PHE A 85 6.45 -8.99 -4.47
N ALA A 86 5.78 -10.14 -4.52
CA ALA A 86 6.39 -11.43 -4.85
C ALA A 86 7.01 -11.41 -6.26
N ASP A 87 6.25 -10.96 -7.26
CA ASP A 87 6.71 -10.84 -8.64
C ASP A 87 7.90 -9.89 -8.76
N THR A 88 7.85 -8.76 -8.05
CA THR A 88 8.98 -7.81 -8.03
C THR A 88 10.24 -8.45 -7.42
N CYS A 89 10.10 -9.26 -6.37
CA CYS A 89 11.20 -10.01 -5.78
C CYS A 89 11.78 -11.02 -6.78
N ASP A 90 10.95 -11.82 -7.44
CA ASP A 90 11.39 -12.80 -8.44
C ASP A 90 12.00 -12.14 -9.67
N GLY A 91 11.35 -11.12 -10.23
CA GLY A 91 11.86 -10.39 -11.39
C GLY A 91 13.23 -9.77 -11.14
N LEU A 92 13.37 -9.04 -10.05
CA LEU A 92 14.60 -8.32 -9.74
C LEU A 92 15.69 -9.21 -9.11
N GLY A 93 15.31 -10.34 -8.52
CA GLY A 93 16.23 -11.33 -7.97
C GLY A 93 16.75 -12.31 -9.01
N GLY A 94 15.88 -12.80 -9.90
CA GLY A 94 16.20 -13.81 -10.92
C GLY A 94 16.55 -13.26 -12.31
N GLY A 95 16.22 -12.01 -12.62
CA GLY A 95 16.47 -11.41 -13.93
C GLY A 95 17.61 -10.38 -13.93
N MET A 96 18.73 -10.68 -14.61
CA MET A 96 19.88 -9.76 -14.67
C MET A 96 19.71 -8.64 -15.72
N THR A 97 18.86 -8.85 -16.73
CA THR A 97 18.50 -7.83 -17.73
C THR A 97 17.07 -7.33 -17.50
N LYS A 98 16.73 -6.16 -18.08
CA LYS A 98 15.37 -5.61 -18.01
C LYS A 98 14.34 -6.58 -18.59
N GLU A 99 14.64 -7.14 -19.75
CA GLU A 99 13.77 -8.04 -20.50
C GLU A 99 13.49 -9.30 -19.69
N ARG A 100 14.54 -9.91 -19.12
CA ARG A 100 14.39 -11.12 -18.31
C ARG A 100 13.65 -10.86 -17.00
N ALA A 101 13.91 -9.72 -16.34
CA ALA A 101 13.18 -9.35 -15.13
C ALA A 101 11.67 -9.16 -15.43
N LEU A 102 11.33 -8.45 -16.51
CA LEU A 102 9.94 -8.24 -16.92
C LEU A 102 9.24 -9.52 -17.40
N GLU A 103 9.99 -10.47 -17.98
CA GLU A 103 9.49 -11.79 -18.34
C GLU A 103 9.14 -12.60 -17.08
N ILE A 104 10.04 -12.64 -16.10
CA ILE A 104 9.80 -13.35 -14.82
C ILE A 104 8.59 -12.74 -14.09
N MET A 105 8.46 -11.42 -14.04
CA MET A 105 7.30 -10.74 -13.42
C MET A 105 5.97 -10.97 -14.14
N LYS A 106 5.95 -11.63 -15.31
CA LYS A 106 4.71 -12.04 -15.99
C LYS A 106 4.40 -13.51 -15.79
N ASP A 107 5.35 -14.28 -15.27
CA ASP A 107 5.17 -15.69 -14.98
C ASP A 107 4.34 -15.83 -13.72
N SER A 108 3.23 -16.57 -13.79
CA SER A 108 2.34 -16.78 -12.64
C SER A 108 2.94 -17.71 -11.57
N ARG A 109 4.10 -18.31 -11.82
CA ARG A 109 4.77 -19.20 -10.85
C ARG A 109 5.60 -18.38 -9.90
N VAL A 110 5.40 -18.62 -8.60
CA VAL A 110 6.25 -18.03 -7.55
C VAL A 110 7.62 -18.72 -7.54
N GLY A 111 8.68 -17.92 -7.67
CA GLY A 111 10.07 -18.34 -7.54
C GLY A 111 10.59 -18.24 -6.11
N ALA A 112 11.86 -18.61 -5.92
CA ALA A 112 12.49 -18.63 -4.60
C ALA A 112 12.59 -17.22 -3.98
N TYR A 113 12.85 -16.19 -4.79
CA TYR A 113 12.96 -14.81 -4.29
C TYR A 113 11.61 -14.25 -3.88
N GLY A 114 10.55 -14.52 -4.65
CA GLY A 114 9.18 -14.16 -4.31
C GLY A 114 8.71 -14.85 -3.04
N ALA A 115 8.96 -16.16 -2.90
CA ALA A 115 8.62 -16.91 -1.70
C ALA A 115 9.32 -16.37 -0.45
N ILE A 116 10.66 -16.20 -0.50
CA ILE A 116 11.43 -15.65 0.62
C ILE A 116 10.98 -14.21 0.92
N GLY A 117 10.77 -13.41 -0.12
CA GLY A 117 10.32 -12.03 0.01
C GLY A 117 9.00 -11.93 0.75
N ILE A 118 7.98 -12.70 0.34
CA ILE A 118 6.65 -12.68 0.98
C ILE A 118 6.70 -13.17 2.42
N VAL A 119 7.47 -14.22 2.70
CA VAL A 119 7.65 -14.71 4.08
C VAL A 119 8.26 -13.62 4.96
N CYS A 120 9.33 -12.95 4.50
CA CYS A 120 9.95 -11.85 5.23
C CYS A 120 9.01 -10.66 5.40
N MET A 121 8.28 -10.28 4.35
CA MET A 121 7.37 -9.14 4.36
C MET A 121 6.18 -9.38 5.31
N LEU A 122 5.48 -10.50 5.18
CA LEU A 122 4.36 -10.86 6.06
C LEU A 122 4.85 -11.09 7.49
N GLY A 123 5.99 -11.77 7.67
CA GLY A 123 6.61 -11.95 8.98
C GLY A 123 6.91 -10.63 9.67
N ALA A 124 7.44 -9.64 8.93
CA ALA A 124 7.66 -8.28 9.46
C ALA A 124 6.34 -7.59 9.85
N LYS A 125 5.31 -7.61 8.99
CA LYS A 125 4.00 -7.02 9.32
C LYS A 125 3.43 -7.61 10.61
N LEU A 126 3.43 -8.94 10.72
CA LEU A 126 2.90 -9.65 11.89
C LEU A 126 3.70 -9.34 13.14
N ALA A 127 5.04 -9.39 13.07
CA ALA A 127 5.89 -9.10 14.22
C ALA A 127 5.72 -7.65 14.72
N LEU A 128 5.64 -6.68 13.80
CA LEU A 128 5.47 -5.26 14.14
C LEU A 128 4.09 -4.99 14.76
N LEU A 129 3.01 -5.46 14.13
CA LEU A 129 1.64 -5.28 14.66
C LEU A 129 1.42 -6.02 15.99
N ALA A 130 2.07 -7.16 16.19
CA ALA A 130 2.00 -7.90 17.45
C ALA A 130 2.80 -7.23 18.58
N SER A 131 3.80 -6.40 18.24
CA SER A 131 4.65 -5.68 19.20
C SER A 131 4.10 -4.31 19.60
N LEU A 132 3.07 -3.83 18.90
CA LEU A 132 2.41 -2.56 19.20
C LEU A 132 1.31 -2.76 20.25
N PRO A 133 1.15 -1.82 21.20
CA PRO A 133 -0.07 -1.74 22.02
C PRO A 133 -1.31 -1.64 21.11
N PRO A 134 -2.48 -2.17 21.52
CA PRO A 134 -3.63 -2.25 20.62
C PRO A 134 -4.08 -0.92 19.99
N ALA A 135 -4.05 0.17 20.76
CA ALA A 135 -4.37 1.51 20.26
C ALA A 135 -3.35 1.99 19.21
N SER A 136 -2.06 1.72 19.42
CA SER A 136 -0.99 2.05 18.48
C SER A 136 -1.01 1.18 17.24
N ALA A 137 -1.36 -0.12 17.36
CA ALA A 137 -1.56 -1.02 16.22
C ALA A 137 -2.73 -0.55 15.33
N MET A 138 -3.87 -0.21 15.95
CA MET A 138 -5.01 0.42 15.27
C MET A 138 -4.56 1.69 14.53
N ALA A 139 -3.86 2.60 15.21
CA ALA A 139 -3.40 3.86 14.62
C ALA A 139 -2.42 3.64 13.47
N ALA A 140 -1.50 2.68 13.63
CA ALA A 140 -0.54 2.29 12.60
C ALA A 140 -1.25 1.76 11.34
N LEU A 141 -2.27 0.90 11.50
CA LEU A 141 -3.10 0.41 10.38
C LEU A 141 -3.82 1.57 9.67
N LEU A 142 -4.47 2.45 10.44
CA LEU A 142 -5.21 3.60 9.89
C LEU A 142 -4.32 4.60 9.14
N LEU A 143 -3.03 4.69 9.49
CA LEU A 143 -2.06 5.54 8.79
C LEU A 143 -1.37 4.83 7.63
N ALA A 144 -0.94 3.58 7.81
CA ALA A 144 -0.11 2.86 6.86
C ALA A 144 -0.86 2.50 5.57
N HIS A 145 -2.12 2.07 5.67
CA HIS A 145 -2.90 1.67 4.49
C HIS A 145 -3.16 2.81 3.48
N PRO A 146 -3.58 4.03 3.89
CA PRO A 146 -3.68 5.15 2.96
C PRO A 146 -2.31 5.67 2.51
N LEU A 147 -1.34 5.81 3.42
CA LEU A 147 -0.03 6.36 3.08
C LEU A 147 0.76 5.48 2.10
N SER A 148 0.71 4.15 2.26
CA SER A 148 1.36 3.20 1.35
C SER A 148 0.78 3.24 -0.07
N ARG A 149 -0.53 3.51 -0.20
CA ARG A 149 -1.17 3.69 -1.51
C ARG A 149 -0.83 5.05 -2.11
N LEU A 150 -0.66 6.09 -1.29
CA LEU A 150 -0.12 7.36 -1.75
C LEU A 150 1.31 7.18 -2.29
N ALA A 151 2.15 6.44 -1.57
CA ALA A 151 3.48 6.06 -2.01
C ALA A 151 3.46 5.35 -3.38
N ALA A 152 2.58 4.37 -3.58
CA ALA A 152 2.42 3.72 -4.88
C ALA A 152 1.94 4.71 -5.97
N THR A 153 0.94 5.55 -5.69
CA THR A 153 0.46 6.56 -6.66
C THR A 153 1.53 7.58 -7.04
N SER A 154 2.52 7.84 -6.18
CA SER A 154 3.61 8.76 -6.52
C SER A 154 4.45 8.28 -7.70
N LEU A 155 4.55 6.95 -7.93
CA LEU A 155 5.20 6.39 -9.12
C LEU A 155 4.38 6.65 -10.38
N ILE A 156 3.05 6.54 -10.32
CA ILE A 156 2.14 6.86 -11.44
C ILE A 156 2.26 8.34 -11.83
N TRP A 157 2.49 9.21 -10.85
CA TRP A 157 2.66 10.65 -11.05
C TRP A 157 4.03 11.02 -11.64
N GLN A 158 5.11 10.41 -11.16
CA GLN A 158 6.48 10.86 -11.47
C GLN A 158 7.23 10.02 -12.49
N MET A 159 6.86 8.75 -12.70
CA MET A 159 7.66 7.80 -13.48
C MET A 159 6.95 7.37 -14.76
N GLU A 160 7.75 6.93 -15.74
CA GLU A 160 7.26 6.30 -16.96
C GLU A 160 6.99 4.81 -16.76
N TYR A 161 5.95 4.30 -17.42
CA TYR A 161 5.58 2.89 -17.35
C TYR A 161 6.56 2.04 -18.17
N ALA A 162 7.13 0.99 -17.56
CA ALA A 162 8.25 0.23 -18.14
C ALA A 162 7.87 -0.71 -19.30
N ARG A 163 6.58 -1.09 -19.43
CA ARG A 163 6.11 -1.99 -20.49
C ARG A 163 5.58 -1.16 -21.68
N ALA A 164 6.28 -1.23 -22.82
CA ALA A 164 5.77 -0.74 -24.10
C ALA A 164 4.72 -1.71 -24.65
N GLU A 165 3.60 -1.14 -25.12
CA GLU A 165 2.49 -1.73 -25.89
C GLU A 165 1.95 -3.11 -25.46
N GLY A 166 0.75 -3.10 -24.86
CA GLY A 166 -0.06 -4.28 -24.58
C GLY A 166 -1.45 -3.90 -24.03
N LYS A 167 -2.37 -4.87 -23.88
CA LYS A 167 -3.77 -4.67 -23.46
C LYS A 167 -3.97 -4.00 -22.08
N ALA A 168 -2.90 -3.78 -21.31
CA ALA A 168 -2.91 -3.12 -20.00
C ALA A 168 -2.67 -1.59 -20.09
N LYS A 169 -3.36 -0.90 -21.00
CA LYS A 169 -3.31 0.56 -21.16
C LYS A 169 -3.89 1.44 -20.02
N PRO A 170 -4.79 1.01 -19.12
CA PRO A 170 -5.58 1.96 -18.35
C PRO A 170 -4.88 2.55 -17.10
N LEU A 171 -3.55 2.43 -16.97
CA LEU A 171 -2.73 3.18 -16.00
C LEU A 171 -1.47 3.81 -16.63
N ALA A 172 -1.34 3.79 -17.96
CA ALA A 172 -0.20 4.37 -18.67
C ALA A 172 -0.32 5.90 -18.85
N VAL A 173 -1.45 6.50 -18.47
CA VAL A 173 -1.64 7.95 -18.50
C VAL A 173 -1.06 8.54 -17.24
N ARG A 174 -0.10 9.46 -17.41
CA ARG A 174 0.54 10.15 -16.30
C ARG A 174 -0.50 10.93 -15.50
N MET A 175 -0.48 10.72 -14.19
CA MET A 175 -1.35 11.43 -13.25
C MET A 175 -0.97 12.92 -13.21
N SER A 176 -1.96 13.81 -13.16
CA SER A 176 -1.73 15.26 -13.03
C SER A 176 -1.41 15.70 -11.60
N ASP A 177 -0.76 16.86 -11.43
CA ASP A 177 -0.45 17.41 -10.10
C ASP A 177 -1.70 17.64 -9.24
N ARG A 178 -2.81 18.04 -9.88
CA ARG A 178 -4.10 18.21 -9.20
C ARG A 178 -4.64 16.88 -8.68
N GLU A 179 -4.52 15.81 -9.46
CA GLU A 179 -4.93 14.48 -9.03
C GLU A 179 -4.08 14.00 -7.88
N PHE A 180 -2.77 14.18 -7.95
CA PHE A 180 -1.87 13.81 -6.87
C PHE A 180 -2.15 14.62 -5.60
N GLY A 181 -2.47 15.91 -5.72
CA GLY A 181 -2.93 16.74 -4.61
C GLY A 181 -4.19 16.19 -3.93
N ILE A 182 -5.18 15.71 -4.71
CA ILE A 182 -6.38 15.04 -4.16
C ILE A 182 -5.97 13.79 -3.38
N ALA A 183 -5.09 12.95 -3.96
CA ALA A 183 -4.59 11.74 -3.31
C ALA A 183 -3.88 12.08 -1.98
N ALA A 184 -3.00 13.08 -1.96
CA ALA A 184 -2.27 13.50 -0.77
C ALA A 184 -3.20 14.01 0.34
N VAL A 185 -4.21 14.84 0.00
CA VAL A 185 -5.19 15.36 0.97
C VAL A 185 -5.97 14.23 1.65
N THR A 186 -6.27 13.14 0.94
CA THR A 186 -6.99 12.01 1.56
C THR A 186 -6.20 11.30 2.66
N VAL A 187 -4.87 11.42 2.69
CA VAL A 187 -4.01 10.91 3.77
C VAL A 187 -3.94 11.88 4.95
N LEU A 188 -4.14 13.18 4.73
CA LEU A 188 -4.11 14.18 5.80
C LEU A 188 -5.25 13.97 6.80
N LEU A 189 -6.44 13.57 6.34
CA LEU A 189 -7.60 13.35 7.22
C LEU A 189 -7.35 12.30 8.32
N PRO A 190 -6.93 11.05 8.01
CA PRO A 190 -6.60 10.08 9.06
C PRO A 190 -5.40 10.53 9.90
N ALA A 191 -4.37 11.15 9.31
CA ALA A 191 -3.21 11.63 10.08
C ALA A 191 -3.62 12.70 11.12
N LEU A 192 -4.42 13.70 10.74
CA LEU A 192 -4.93 14.73 11.64
C LEU A 192 -5.90 14.14 12.68
N GLY A 193 -6.74 13.18 12.29
CA GLY A 193 -7.63 12.49 13.23
C GLY A 193 -6.86 11.71 14.31
N LEU A 194 -5.80 11.00 13.91
CA LEU A 194 -4.93 10.26 14.83
C LEU A 194 -4.18 11.21 15.78
N LEU A 195 -3.70 12.35 15.28
CA LEU A 195 -3.06 13.39 16.08
C LEU A 195 -4.03 14.02 17.08
N ALA A 196 -5.22 14.42 16.62
CA ALA A 196 -6.24 15.06 17.45
C ALA A 196 -6.78 14.13 18.56
N CYS A 197 -6.87 12.83 18.28
CA CYS A 197 -7.27 11.82 19.26
C CYS A 197 -6.11 11.39 20.20
N GLY A 198 -4.90 11.92 20.02
CA GLY A 198 -3.73 11.55 20.82
C GLY A 198 -3.26 10.10 20.62
N LEU A 199 -3.66 9.46 19.51
CA LEU A 199 -3.29 8.07 19.21
C LEU A 199 -1.87 7.96 18.64
N LEU A 200 -1.42 9.00 17.92
CA LEU A 200 -0.04 9.19 17.49
C LEU A 200 0.34 10.65 17.72
N ASP A 201 1.56 10.89 18.19
CA ASP A 201 2.09 12.25 18.26
C ASP A 201 2.62 12.71 16.88
N LEU A 202 2.96 13.99 16.78
CA LEU A 202 3.48 14.56 15.55
C LEU A 202 4.80 13.88 15.11
N ALA A 203 5.64 13.46 16.07
CA ALA A 203 6.90 12.80 15.78
C ALA A 203 6.70 11.44 15.11
N ALA A 204 5.75 10.63 15.58
CA ALA A 204 5.38 9.35 14.99
C ALA A 204 4.82 9.51 13.58
N ILE A 205 3.94 10.49 13.35
CA ILE A 205 3.39 10.78 12.02
C ILE A 205 4.50 11.21 11.05
N VAL A 206 5.38 12.13 11.46
CA VAL A 206 6.50 12.58 10.63
C VAL A 206 7.47 11.43 10.36
N ALA A 207 7.79 10.60 11.36
CA ALA A 207 8.65 9.44 11.19
C ALA A 207 8.05 8.44 10.19
N ALA A 208 6.74 8.18 10.26
CA ALA A 208 6.03 7.32 9.31
C ALA A 208 6.06 7.87 7.88
N LEU A 209 5.81 9.17 7.71
CA LEU A 209 5.90 9.85 6.40
C LEU A 209 7.31 9.72 5.81
N VAL A 210 8.34 10.00 6.61
CA VAL A 210 9.75 9.92 6.18
C VAL A 210 10.12 8.47 5.84
N ALA A 211 9.77 7.50 6.68
CA ALA A 211 10.06 6.09 6.43
C ALA A 211 9.39 5.57 5.14
N SER A 212 8.12 5.91 4.93
CA SER A 212 7.39 5.61 3.69
C SER A 212 8.05 6.26 2.47
N LEU A 213 8.44 7.54 2.57
CA LEU A 213 9.12 8.24 1.48
C LEU A 213 10.47 7.61 1.15
N VAL A 214 11.29 7.27 2.16
CA VAL A 214 12.59 6.61 1.97
C VAL A 214 12.41 5.25 1.28
N ALA A 215 11.48 4.43 1.75
CA ALA A 215 11.15 3.14 1.13
C ALA A 215 10.73 3.31 -0.35
N THR A 216 9.88 4.29 -0.62
CA THR A 216 9.39 4.62 -1.97
C THR A 216 10.52 5.06 -2.88
N CYS A 217 11.35 6.02 -2.45
CA CYS A 217 12.48 6.51 -3.21
C CYS A 217 13.53 5.42 -3.47
N TRP A 218 13.75 4.52 -2.51
CA TRP A 218 14.65 3.39 -2.67
C TRP A 218 14.17 2.43 -3.78
N LEU A 219 12.90 2.03 -3.74
CA LEU A 219 12.31 1.18 -4.79
C LEU A 219 12.22 1.90 -6.14
N ALA A 220 11.79 3.16 -6.18
CA ALA A 220 11.75 3.95 -7.40
C ALA A 220 13.11 4.01 -8.09
N ARG A 221 14.19 4.29 -7.33
CA ARG A 221 15.58 4.25 -7.86
C ARG A 221 15.96 2.87 -8.39
N LYS A 222 15.57 1.80 -7.69
CA LYS A 222 15.82 0.42 -8.12
C LYS A 222 15.10 0.13 -9.44
N PHE A 223 13.84 0.53 -9.56
CA PHE A 223 13.03 0.34 -10.76
C PHE A 223 13.53 1.17 -11.95
N THR A 224 13.92 2.42 -11.76
CA THR A 224 14.57 3.23 -12.81
C THR A 224 15.83 2.54 -13.33
N ARG A 225 16.67 2.01 -12.44
CA ARG A 225 17.93 1.36 -12.84
C ARG A 225 17.74 -0.01 -13.51
N ARG A 226 16.76 -0.80 -13.05
CA ARG A 226 16.60 -2.20 -13.46
C ARG A 226 15.56 -2.41 -14.55
N LEU A 227 14.51 -1.58 -14.57
CA LEU A 227 13.35 -1.70 -15.44
C LEU A 227 13.16 -0.49 -16.36
N GLN A 228 13.87 0.61 -16.12
CA GLN A 228 13.71 1.89 -16.82
C GLN A 228 12.26 2.41 -16.75
N GLY A 229 11.63 2.27 -15.58
CA GLY A 229 10.23 2.61 -15.35
C GLY A 229 9.62 1.74 -14.27
N TYR A 230 8.29 1.64 -14.21
CA TYR A 230 7.57 0.78 -13.27
C TYR A 230 6.53 -0.13 -13.96
N THR A 231 6.11 -1.21 -13.28
CA THR A 231 4.95 -2.06 -13.67
C THR A 231 3.84 -1.99 -12.62
N GLY A 232 2.70 -2.67 -12.84
CA GLY A 232 1.69 -2.82 -11.80
C GLY A 232 2.25 -3.49 -10.54
N ASP A 233 3.07 -4.52 -10.72
CA ASP A 233 3.72 -5.28 -9.66
C ASP A 233 4.64 -4.39 -8.81
N CYS A 234 5.36 -3.45 -9.45
CA CYS A 234 6.15 -2.42 -8.76
C CYS A 234 5.32 -1.54 -7.82
N LEU A 235 4.06 -1.24 -8.18
CA LEU A 235 3.15 -0.49 -7.32
C LEU A 235 2.77 -1.31 -6.08
N GLY A 236 2.50 -2.60 -6.26
CA GLY A 236 2.29 -3.56 -5.17
C GLY A 236 3.49 -3.61 -4.22
N ALA A 237 4.70 -3.70 -4.78
CA ALA A 237 5.93 -3.73 -4.01
C ALA A 237 6.16 -2.46 -3.19
N VAL A 238 5.94 -1.28 -3.78
CA VAL A 238 6.03 0.01 -3.06
C VAL A 238 4.99 0.09 -1.96
N GLN A 239 3.75 -0.32 -2.22
CA GLN A 239 2.69 -0.32 -1.22
C GLN A 239 3.08 -1.20 -0.03
N GLN A 240 3.52 -2.44 -0.26
CA GLN A 240 3.87 -3.37 0.81
C GLN A 240 5.07 -2.88 1.64
N LEU A 241 6.13 -2.39 0.99
CA LEU A 241 7.32 -1.90 1.69
C LEU A 241 7.05 -0.60 2.46
N ALA A 242 6.26 0.33 1.89
CA ALA A 242 5.86 1.56 2.57
C ALA A 242 4.99 1.25 3.80
N GLU A 243 4.07 0.28 3.70
CA GLU A 243 3.24 -0.14 4.84
C GLU A 243 4.10 -0.68 6.00
N VAL A 244 5.04 -1.58 5.71
CA VAL A 244 5.99 -2.11 6.70
C VAL A 244 6.84 -0.98 7.30
N ALA A 245 7.32 -0.05 6.47
CA ALA A 245 8.13 1.08 6.93
C ALA A 245 7.36 1.99 7.91
N VAL A 246 6.06 2.20 7.69
CA VAL A 246 5.19 2.94 8.62
C VAL A 246 5.06 2.19 9.95
N TYR A 247 4.83 0.87 9.94
CA TYR A 247 4.76 0.08 11.17
C TYR A 247 6.06 0.15 11.98
N ILE A 248 7.22 0.08 11.31
CA ILE A 248 8.53 0.25 11.96
C ILE A 248 8.64 1.64 12.61
N ALA A 249 8.27 2.70 11.88
CA ALA A 249 8.39 4.07 12.36
C ALA A 249 7.49 4.34 13.58
N VAL A 250 6.25 3.84 13.55
CA VAL A 250 5.33 3.94 14.71
C VAL A 250 5.90 3.16 15.90
N LEU A 251 6.36 1.93 15.72
CA LEU A 251 6.94 1.14 16.81
C LEU A 251 8.18 1.83 17.40
N ALA A 252 9.07 2.36 16.56
CA ALA A 252 10.31 3.02 16.98
C ALA A 252 10.08 4.34 17.74
N THR A 253 8.89 4.96 17.61
CA THR A 253 8.57 6.24 18.26
C THR A 253 7.83 6.07 19.59
N LEU A 254 7.22 4.91 19.86
CA LEU A 254 6.55 4.63 21.14
C LEU A 254 7.46 4.73 22.38
N GLY A 255 8.77 4.51 22.22
CA GLY A 255 9.75 4.55 23.31
C GLY A 255 10.25 5.95 23.68
N ARG A 256 9.92 7.00 22.91
CA ARG A 256 10.44 8.37 23.15
C ARG A 256 9.77 9.11 24.31
N GLY A 257 8.74 8.51 24.93
CA GLY A 257 8.15 8.99 26.19
C GLY A 257 8.63 8.28 27.46
N VAL A 258 9.50 7.27 27.37
CA VAL A 258 9.94 6.45 28.52
C VAL A 258 11.41 6.69 28.88
N LEU A 259 12.15 7.45 28.05
CA LEU A 259 13.53 7.87 28.32
C LEU A 259 13.68 9.40 28.41
N ALA A 260 12.60 10.12 28.67
CA ALA A 260 12.60 11.55 28.96
C ALA A 260 12.21 11.78 30.43
#